data_AF-A0A945FB21-F1
#
_entry.id   AF-A0A945FB21-F1
#
_cell.length_a   1.000
_cell.length_b   1.000
_cell.length_c   1.000
_cell.angle_alpha   90.00
_cell.angle_beta   90.00
_cell.angle_gamma   90.00
#
_symmetry.space_group_name_H-M   'P 1'
#
loop_
_entity.id
_entity.type
_entity.pdbx_description
1 polymer ?
#
loop_
_entity_poly.entity_id
_entity_poly.type
_entity_poly.pdbx_seq_one_letter_code
_entity_poly.pdbx_strand_id
1 'polypeptide(L)'
;IKESEHLLSLFKDRVKNASEIITDGTDPEKERARILKLVSSHKQNLSEIKGLVQDKTDPEAVNSNHPKYFARLQKVNLILGGIRSITETIAEEQYECKLNAINQNLSKALDAISELFQFITPNMRNEIDLLTKHYRIPSKTQESIIPELEALMTQLEENKISLTEFTEGYEKEGTRIRGYDDLRIHGGMFSKYQFYENCPTEYGEINFCYQRYLKAAVDFLSKRVMESDFRKLLDRINKLPQRITKMGELFEIDTCINLVYQKISKKYSFHERFKELTPLLEEINKLKVTLIYYHDEAFEQTVKDLEKTFEEEADLKRFEDIIDEVRKQIEFKTMPFDRLPMIFSSLMEKNFNIVLQQKEAEDITIEITPHHEQKFGRKNLERVNIIIQEIDFWYPVENKQLLFQDLSLMTRKFQGDEPIDEKRFYALIKSYDQEIEKNTRIYYPKKIQYLKTVYTLFHNLIMQRANRNKLGSRLQNPNIWPEISPRLKVVSKAILVLNSDSPSLAGNVNKFVFIKIATEELCQLLYDLAMQLFAVYRGVDLRSVGNMTSILSIYNEFYDIYSLWSVFNHYFNKNHFNNFSINEDIVVQITKNDHCKERLRSLLSESEDEPQKTSG
;
A
#
# COMPACT_ATOMS: atom_id res chain seq x y z
N ILE A 1 -15.73 43.02 0.45
CA ILE A 1 -16.98 42.86 1.23
C ILE A 1 -17.57 44.20 1.66
N LYS A 2 -16.97 44.97 2.59
CA LYS A 2 -17.53 46.27 3.04
C LYS A 2 -17.81 47.25 1.89
N GLU A 3 -16.92 47.31 0.91
CA GLU A 3 -17.07 48.13 -0.29
C GLU A 3 -18.24 47.65 -1.17
N SER A 4 -18.37 46.33 -1.40
CA SER A 4 -19.50 45.72 -2.12
C SER A 4 -20.84 45.97 -1.40
N GLU A 5 -20.87 45.91 -0.06
CA GLU A 5 -22.07 46.25 0.74
C GLU A 5 -22.47 47.73 0.59
N HIS A 6 -21.48 48.62 0.52
CA HIS A 6 -21.71 50.03 0.27
C HIS A 6 -22.26 50.27 -1.15
N LEU A 7 -21.66 49.64 -2.15
CA LEU A 7 -22.07 49.75 -3.55
C LEU A 7 -23.47 49.17 -3.80
N LEU A 8 -23.82 48.02 -3.18
CA LEU A 8 -25.20 47.51 -3.20
C LEU A 8 -26.20 48.44 -2.50
N SER A 9 -25.76 49.18 -1.47
CA SER A 9 -26.61 50.17 -0.82
C SER A 9 -26.85 51.37 -1.73
N LEU A 10 -25.82 51.86 -2.42
CA LEU A 10 -25.97 52.91 -3.44
C LEU A 10 -26.84 52.44 -4.62
N PHE A 11 -26.67 51.19 -5.05
CA PHE A 11 -27.50 50.56 -6.08
C PHE A 11 -28.98 50.56 -5.66
N LYS A 12 -29.25 50.13 -4.42
CA LYS A 12 -30.58 50.13 -3.81
C LYS A 12 -31.19 51.54 -3.75
N ASP A 13 -30.42 52.52 -3.28
CA ASP A 13 -30.90 53.89 -3.12
C ASP A 13 -31.22 54.54 -4.46
N ARG A 14 -30.45 54.22 -5.50
CA ARG A 14 -30.68 54.72 -6.86
C ARG A 14 -31.94 54.13 -7.49
N VAL A 15 -32.16 52.83 -7.34
CA VAL A 15 -33.42 52.18 -7.75
C VAL A 15 -34.61 52.71 -6.95
N LYS A 16 -34.45 52.96 -5.65
CA LYS A 16 -35.53 53.48 -4.80
C LYS A 16 -35.98 54.88 -5.22
N ASN A 17 -35.04 55.73 -5.62
CA ASN A 17 -35.28 57.15 -5.91
C ASN A 17 -35.47 57.45 -7.41
N ALA A 18 -35.41 56.43 -8.28
CA ALA A 18 -35.58 56.62 -9.72
C ALA A 18 -37.02 57.06 -10.05
N SER A 19 -37.16 58.10 -10.87
CA SER A 19 -38.46 58.62 -11.31
C SER A 19 -39.20 57.67 -12.25
N GLU A 20 -38.46 56.82 -12.98
CA GLU A 20 -38.99 55.85 -13.93
C GLU A 20 -38.36 54.47 -13.69
N ILE A 21 -39.18 53.42 -13.78
CA ILE A 21 -38.79 52.01 -13.70
C ILE A 21 -39.42 51.33 -14.91
N ILE A 22 -38.61 50.60 -15.66
CA ILE A 22 -39.04 49.88 -16.85
C ILE A 22 -39.71 48.58 -16.40
N THR A 23 -40.88 48.28 -16.95
CA THR A 23 -41.63 47.06 -16.62
C THR A 23 -42.10 46.31 -17.85
N ASP A 24 -42.06 44.98 -17.77
CA ASP A 24 -42.63 44.08 -18.78
C ASP A 24 -44.14 43.83 -18.51
N GLY A 25 -44.91 44.93 -18.44
CA GLY A 25 -46.36 44.88 -18.20
C GLY A 25 -46.78 44.70 -16.74
N THR A 26 -45.84 44.78 -15.79
CA THR A 26 -46.10 44.85 -14.35
C THR A 26 -46.22 46.29 -13.85
N ASP A 27 -46.85 46.47 -12.68
CA ASP A 27 -46.92 47.76 -12.00
C ASP A 27 -45.50 48.22 -11.58
N PRO A 28 -45.05 49.45 -11.96
CA PRO A 28 -43.70 49.95 -11.65
C PRO A 28 -43.30 49.83 -10.19
N GLU A 29 -44.23 50.03 -9.26
CA GLU A 29 -43.94 49.91 -7.83
C GLU A 29 -43.79 48.46 -7.37
N LYS A 30 -44.44 47.50 -8.03
CA LYS A 30 -44.21 46.07 -7.79
C LYS A 30 -42.85 45.62 -8.31
N GLU A 31 -42.44 46.08 -9.49
CA GLU A 31 -41.12 45.75 -10.03
C GLU A 31 -40.01 46.39 -9.19
N ARG A 32 -40.19 47.66 -8.78
CA ARG A 32 -39.32 48.34 -7.83
C ARG A 32 -39.19 47.54 -6.52
N ALA A 33 -40.30 47.07 -5.96
CA ALA A 33 -40.28 46.26 -4.74
C ALA A 33 -39.55 44.91 -4.92
N ARG A 34 -39.72 44.26 -6.08
CA ARG A 34 -39.00 43.02 -6.45
C ARG A 34 -37.49 43.27 -6.51
N ILE A 35 -37.05 44.30 -7.24
CA ILE A 35 -35.63 44.65 -7.36
C ILE A 35 -35.03 44.99 -5.99
N LEU A 36 -35.71 45.81 -5.18
CA LEU A 36 -35.24 46.19 -3.85
C LEU A 36 -35.13 44.98 -2.90
N LYS A 37 -36.01 43.99 -3.03
CA LYS A 37 -35.95 42.73 -2.28
C LYS A 37 -34.74 41.89 -2.70
N LEU A 38 -34.49 41.75 -4.00
CA LEU A 38 -33.32 41.05 -4.54
C LEU A 38 -32.01 41.68 -4.04
N VAL A 39 -31.86 42.99 -4.21
CA VAL A 39 -30.67 43.73 -3.77
C VAL A 39 -30.44 43.60 -2.25
N SER A 40 -31.53 43.61 -1.45
CA SER A 40 -31.43 43.44 0.00
C SER A 40 -31.03 42.01 0.39
N SER A 41 -31.50 40.98 -0.32
CA SER A 41 -31.09 39.59 -0.13
C SER A 41 -29.61 39.40 -0.43
N HIS A 42 -29.10 39.99 -1.52
CA HIS A 42 -27.69 39.91 -1.88
C HIS A 42 -26.76 40.58 -0.87
N LYS A 43 -27.20 41.67 -0.25
CA LYS A 43 -26.48 42.28 0.87
C LYS A 43 -26.37 41.33 2.07
N GLN A 44 -27.40 40.54 2.35
CA GLN A 44 -27.36 39.51 3.40
C GLN A 44 -26.41 38.36 3.02
N ASN A 45 -26.40 37.94 1.75
CA ASN A 45 -25.49 36.89 1.29
C ASN A 45 -24.00 37.30 1.38
N LEU A 46 -23.66 38.59 1.21
CA LEU A 46 -22.31 39.09 1.47
C LEU A 46 -21.87 38.93 2.93
N SER A 47 -22.81 39.04 3.88
CA SER A 47 -22.54 38.79 5.30
C SER A 47 -22.30 37.30 5.58
N GLU A 48 -22.94 36.41 4.82
CA GLU A 48 -22.69 34.96 4.89
C GLU A 48 -21.27 34.61 4.44
N ILE A 49 -20.77 35.22 3.35
CA ILE A 49 -19.37 35.07 2.90
C ILE A 49 -18.41 35.45 4.04
N LYS A 50 -18.68 36.55 4.75
CA LYS A 50 -17.86 36.97 5.89
C LYS A 50 -17.82 35.90 6.97
N GLY A 51 -18.94 35.22 7.26
CA GLY A 51 -18.99 34.07 8.17
C GLY A 51 -18.17 32.89 7.67
N LEU A 52 -18.32 32.52 6.40
CA LEU A 52 -17.60 31.40 5.77
C LEU A 52 -16.07 31.60 5.74
N VAL A 53 -15.61 32.85 5.63
CA VAL A 53 -14.18 33.21 5.56
C VAL A 53 -13.56 33.45 6.95
N GLN A 54 -14.33 33.86 7.95
CA GLN A 54 -13.82 34.19 9.30
C GLN A 54 -13.99 33.06 10.33
N ASP A 55 -14.71 32.00 9.99
CA ASP A 55 -14.92 30.87 10.89
C ASP A 55 -13.64 30.04 11.08
N LYS A 56 -12.91 30.35 12.16
CA LYS A 56 -11.70 29.66 12.63
C LYS A 56 -12.00 28.51 13.60
N THR A 57 -13.27 28.19 13.85
CA THR A 57 -13.65 27.23 14.89
C THR A 57 -13.65 25.78 14.41
N ASP A 58 -13.60 25.56 13.10
CA ASP A 58 -13.50 24.25 12.45
C ASP A 58 -12.07 24.00 11.94
N PRO A 59 -11.24 23.19 12.63
CA PRO A 59 -9.85 22.92 12.23
C PRO A 59 -9.74 22.24 10.86
N GLU A 60 -10.75 21.45 10.48
CA GLU A 60 -10.78 20.73 9.20
C GLU A 60 -11.06 21.68 8.04
N ALA A 61 -11.87 22.71 8.27
CA ALA A 61 -12.18 23.70 7.24
C ALA A 61 -11.19 24.88 7.16
N VAL A 62 -10.16 24.90 8.00
CA VAL A 62 -9.00 25.79 7.86
C VAL A 62 -7.86 25.11 7.09
N ASN A 63 -7.87 23.77 7.02
CA ASN A 63 -6.92 23.01 6.23
C ASN A 63 -7.29 23.10 4.74
N SER A 64 -6.42 23.70 3.93
CA SER A 64 -6.61 23.88 2.48
C SER A 64 -6.79 22.56 1.72
N ASN A 65 -6.37 21.44 2.31
CA ASN A 65 -6.37 20.12 1.68
C ASN A 65 -7.60 19.29 2.07
N HIS A 66 -8.53 19.81 2.87
CA HIS A 66 -9.71 19.09 3.31
C HIS A 66 -10.92 19.35 2.37
N PRO A 67 -11.74 18.34 2.02
CA PRO A 67 -12.89 18.51 1.11
C PRO A 67 -13.87 19.62 1.52
N LYS A 68 -14.05 19.82 2.84
CA LYS A 68 -14.90 20.90 3.39
C LYS A 68 -14.40 22.31 3.04
N TYR A 69 -13.10 22.50 2.84
CA TYR A 69 -12.54 23.79 2.42
C TYR A 69 -12.97 24.14 1.00
N PHE A 70 -12.87 23.17 0.08
CA PHE A 70 -13.32 23.34 -1.31
C PHE A 70 -14.83 23.58 -1.42
N ALA A 71 -15.65 22.87 -0.64
CA ALA A 71 -17.10 23.11 -0.59
C ALA A 71 -17.47 24.53 -0.11
N ARG A 72 -16.71 25.09 0.85
CA ARG A 72 -16.88 26.49 1.27
C ARG A 72 -16.55 27.46 0.14
N LEU A 73 -15.49 27.19 -0.62
CA LEU A 73 -15.09 28.00 -1.78
C LEU A 73 -16.14 27.97 -2.90
N GLN A 74 -16.70 26.80 -3.20
CA GLN A 74 -17.82 26.65 -4.14
C GLN A 74 -19.03 27.49 -3.71
N LYS A 75 -19.39 27.43 -2.42
CA LYS A 75 -20.50 28.21 -1.87
C LYS A 75 -20.25 29.72 -1.95
N VAL A 76 -19.03 30.17 -1.65
CA VAL A 76 -18.67 31.60 -1.78
C VAL A 76 -18.72 32.05 -3.24
N ASN A 77 -18.18 31.25 -4.17
CA ASN A 77 -18.22 31.57 -5.60
C ASN A 77 -19.66 31.67 -6.11
N LEU A 78 -20.52 30.71 -5.76
CA LEU A 78 -21.93 30.72 -6.15
C LEU A 78 -22.66 31.98 -5.65
N ILE A 79 -22.39 32.42 -4.42
CA ILE A 79 -22.94 33.67 -3.89
C ILE A 79 -22.44 34.87 -4.70
N LEU A 80 -21.13 34.96 -4.97
CA LEU A 80 -20.54 36.08 -5.70
C LEU A 80 -21.07 36.16 -7.15
N GLY A 81 -21.11 35.04 -7.85
CA GLY A 81 -21.66 34.92 -9.20
C GLY A 81 -23.13 35.32 -9.27
N GLY A 82 -23.93 34.87 -8.31
CA GLY A 82 -25.35 35.25 -8.22
C GLY A 82 -25.56 36.76 -8.02
N ILE A 83 -24.73 37.41 -7.19
CA ILE A 83 -24.79 38.87 -7.02
C ILE A 83 -24.43 39.57 -8.33
N ARG A 84 -23.38 39.11 -9.01
CA ARG A 84 -22.89 39.70 -10.27
C ARG A 84 -23.95 39.62 -11.36
N SER A 85 -24.42 38.42 -11.68
CA SER A 85 -25.39 38.19 -12.75
C SER A 85 -26.68 38.99 -12.54
N ILE A 86 -27.25 38.96 -11.33
CA ILE A 86 -28.53 39.65 -11.08
C ILE A 86 -28.36 41.18 -11.14
N THR A 87 -27.23 41.72 -10.66
CA THR A 87 -26.99 43.17 -10.72
C THR A 87 -26.66 43.67 -12.12
N GLU A 88 -26.00 42.85 -12.94
CA GLU A 88 -25.80 43.09 -14.37
C GLU A 88 -27.15 43.12 -15.11
N THR A 89 -27.98 42.09 -14.94
CA THR A 89 -29.32 42.03 -15.55
C THR A 89 -30.18 43.23 -15.15
N ILE A 90 -30.24 43.58 -13.86
CA ILE A 90 -31.00 44.76 -13.42
C ILE A 90 -30.45 46.05 -14.03
N ALA A 91 -29.12 46.19 -14.12
CA ALA A 91 -28.51 47.38 -14.69
C ALA A 91 -28.80 47.54 -16.20
N GLU A 92 -28.85 46.42 -16.93
CA GLU A 92 -29.22 46.37 -18.35
C GLU A 92 -30.72 46.65 -18.56
N GLU A 93 -31.59 45.99 -17.81
CA GLU A 93 -33.04 46.15 -17.90
C GLU A 93 -33.50 47.55 -17.47
N GLN A 94 -32.86 48.12 -16.44
CA GLN A 94 -33.21 49.42 -15.84
C GLN A 94 -32.24 50.53 -16.25
N TYR A 95 -31.94 50.63 -17.54
CA TYR A 95 -30.95 51.58 -18.06
C TYR A 95 -31.25 53.05 -17.67
N GLU A 96 -32.53 53.44 -17.54
CA GLU A 96 -32.97 54.78 -17.08
C GLU A 96 -32.50 55.12 -15.65
N CYS A 97 -32.28 54.11 -14.81
CA CYS A 97 -31.72 54.29 -13.47
C CYS A 97 -30.22 54.65 -13.49
N LYS A 98 -29.56 54.58 -14.66
CA LYS A 98 -28.13 54.90 -14.87
C LYS A 98 -27.23 54.13 -13.88
N LEU A 99 -27.50 52.84 -13.72
CA LEU A 99 -26.82 51.97 -12.74
C LEU A 99 -25.44 51.51 -13.20
N ASN A 100 -25.09 51.69 -14.48
CA ASN A 100 -23.87 51.18 -15.11
C ASN A 100 -22.59 51.47 -14.33
N ALA A 101 -22.41 52.70 -13.84
CA ALA A 101 -21.20 53.07 -13.07
C ALA A 101 -21.14 52.35 -11.71
N ILE A 102 -22.29 52.16 -11.05
CA ILE A 102 -22.37 51.43 -9.77
C ILE A 102 -22.14 49.93 -10.03
N ASN A 103 -22.72 49.38 -11.10
CA ASN A 103 -22.54 47.99 -11.50
C ASN A 103 -21.08 47.68 -11.84
N GLN A 104 -20.40 48.55 -12.60
CA GLN A 104 -18.97 48.41 -12.91
C GLN A 104 -18.10 48.42 -11.64
N ASN A 105 -18.37 49.32 -10.70
CA ASN A 105 -17.62 49.38 -9.45
C ASN A 105 -17.94 48.19 -8.53
N LEU A 106 -19.20 47.73 -8.51
CA LEU A 106 -19.60 46.54 -7.77
C LEU A 106 -18.91 45.30 -8.34
N SER A 107 -18.88 45.16 -9.67
CA SER A 107 -18.18 44.08 -10.37
C SER A 107 -16.69 44.08 -10.00
N LYS A 108 -16.01 45.23 -10.06
CA LYS A 108 -14.60 45.33 -9.62
C LYS A 108 -14.40 44.92 -8.16
N ALA A 109 -15.31 45.31 -7.27
CA ALA A 109 -15.22 44.96 -5.85
C ALA A 109 -15.50 43.47 -5.61
N LEU A 110 -16.36 42.83 -6.41
CA LEU A 110 -16.61 41.38 -6.37
C LEU A 110 -15.44 40.61 -6.99
N ASP A 111 -14.85 41.12 -8.07
CA ASP A 111 -13.64 40.57 -8.70
C ASP A 111 -12.52 40.54 -7.67
N ALA A 112 -12.24 41.63 -6.95
CA ALA A 112 -11.24 41.68 -5.88
C ALA A 112 -11.48 40.68 -4.72
N ILE A 113 -12.74 40.31 -4.45
CA ILE A 113 -13.05 39.22 -3.48
C ILE A 113 -12.73 37.86 -4.12
N SER A 114 -13.06 37.69 -5.39
CA SER A 114 -12.78 36.48 -6.17
C SER A 114 -11.27 36.27 -6.36
N GLU A 115 -10.49 37.36 -6.42
CA GLU A 115 -9.02 37.31 -6.48
C GLU A 115 -8.41 36.62 -5.25
N LEU A 116 -9.08 36.64 -4.09
CA LEU A 116 -8.61 35.93 -2.90
C LEU A 116 -8.65 34.40 -3.07
N PHE A 117 -9.33 33.91 -4.11
CA PHE A 117 -9.40 32.51 -4.51
C PHE A 117 -8.53 32.20 -5.74
N GLN A 118 -7.75 33.17 -6.24
CA GLN A 118 -6.84 33.00 -7.40
C GLN A 118 -5.72 31.98 -7.19
N PHE A 119 -5.57 31.36 -6.02
CA PHE A 119 -4.66 30.21 -5.89
C PHE A 119 -5.24 28.94 -6.53
N ILE A 120 -6.57 28.85 -6.68
CA ILE A 120 -7.26 27.65 -7.17
C ILE A 120 -7.05 27.49 -8.68
N THR A 121 -7.31 28.55 -9.44
CA THR A 121 -7.25 28.56 -10.91
C THR A 121 -5.87 28.18 -11.48
N PRO A 122 -4.73 28.73 -11.00
CA PRO A 122 -3.40 28.31 -11.41
C PRO A 122 -3.07 26.88 -10.99
N ASN A 123 -3.59 26.38 -9.87
CA ASN A 123 -3.40 24.98 -9.46
C ASN A 123 -4.16 24.02 -10.37
N MET A 124 -5.40 24.35 -10.75
CA MET A 124 -6.16 23.62 -11.77
C MET A 124 -5.45 23.67 -13.13
N ARG A 125 -4.86 24.81 -13.50
CA ARG A 125 -4.07 24.94 -14.72
C ARG A 125 -2.79 24.11 -14.68
N ASN A 126 -2.09 24.09 -13.55
CA ASN A 126 -0.93 23.24 -13.35
C ASN A 126 -1.29 21.75 -13.45
N GLU A 127 -2.46 21.34 -12.93
CA GLU A 127 -2.99 19.99 -13.06
C GLU A 127 -3.28 19.66 -14.53
N ILE A 128 -4.01 20.53 -15.25
CA ILE A 128 -4.28 20.36 -16.69
C ILE A 128 -2.99 20.32 -17.52
N ASP A 129 -2.02 21.17 -17.22
CA ASP A 129 -0.70 21.18 -17.88
C ASP A 129 0.09 19.89 -17.59
N LEU A 130 -0.02 19.37 -16.38
CA LEU A 130 0.59 18.12 -15.95
C LEU A 130 -0.05 16.94 -16.68
N LEU A 131 -1.39 16.87 -16.71
CA LEU A 131 -2.15 15.94 -17.53
C LEU A 131 -1.66 16.01 -18.99
N THR A 132 -1.65 17.19 -19.58
CA THR A 132 -1.23 17.43 -20.98
C THR A 132 0.19 16.94 -21.26
N LYS A 133 1.13 17.13 -20.32
CA LYS A 133 2.52 16.66 -20.45
C LYS A 133 2.65 15.13 -20.38
N HIS A 134 1.81 14.47 -19.58
CA HIS A 134 1.86 13.02 -19.36
C HIS A 134 0.97 12.20 -20.31
N TYR A 135 0.05 12.82 -21.04
CA TYR A 135 -0.81 12.20 -22.07
C TYR A 135 -0.13 11.91 -23.43
N ARG A 136 1.21 11.88 -23.50
CA ARG A 136 1.95 11.60 -24.75
C ARG A 136 1.88 10.12 -25.16
N ILE A 137 0.71 9.65 -25.60
CA ILE A 137 0.58 8.48 -26.47
C ILE A 137 -0.23 8.87 -27.71
N PRO A 138 0.43 9.05 -28.87
CA PRO A 138 -0.21 9.49 -30.12
C PRO A 138 -1.33 8.58 -30.64
N SER A 139 -1.44 7.33 -30.16
CA SER A 139 -2.45 6.37 -30.62
C SER A 139 -3.85 6.57 -30.01
N LYS A 140 -4.05 7.54 -29.10
CA LYS A 140 -5.35 7.85 -28.45
C LYS A 140 -5.78 9.32 -28.53
N THR A 141 -5.13 10.14 -29.37
CA THR A 141 -5.41 11.58 -29.47
C THR A 141 -6.84 11.94 -29.91
N GLN A 142 -7.59 11.00 -30.50
CA GLN A 142 -8.99 11.21 -30.87
C GLN A 142 -9.97 11.05 -29.69
N GLU A 143 -9.53 10.52 -28.55
CA GLU A 143 -10.32 10.33 -27.31
C GLU A 143 -9.89 11.29 -26.18
N SER A 144 -9.08 12.30 -26.49
CA SER A 144 -8.53 13.21 -25.47
C SER A 144 -9.58 14.17 -24.94
N ILE A 145 -9.78 14.17 -23.62
CA ILE A 145 -10.63 15.13 -22.88
C ILE A 145 -9.99 16.51 -22.69
N ILE A 146 -8.71 16.68 -23.04
CA ILE A 146 -7.94 17.90 -22.78
C ILE A 146 -8.57 19.15 -23.42
N PRO A 147 -9.04 19.13 -24.69
CA PRO A 147 -9.70 20.29 -25.27
C PRO A 147 -10.99 20.70 -24.54
N GLU A 148 -11.74 19.74 -24.01
CA GLU A 148 -12.96 20.01 -23.24
C GLU A 148 -12.64 20.58 -21.85
N LEU A 149 -11.60 20.07 -21.19
CA LEU A 149 -11.08 20.60 -19.92
C LEU A 149 -10.52 22.01 -20.07
N GLU A 150 -9.75 22.29 -21.14
CA GLU A 150 -9.24 23.63 -21.42
C GLU A 150 -10.38 24.63 -21.70
N ALA A 151 -11.44 24.19 -22.39
CA ALA A 151 -12.61 25.02 -22.64
C ALA A 151 -13.36 25.35 -21.34
N LEU A 152 -13.56 24.37 -20.44
CA LEU A 152 -14.14 24.62 -19.11
C LEU A 152 -13.27 25.56 -18.28
N MET A 153 -11.96 25.36 -18.29
CA MET A 153 -11.01 26.16 -17.52
C MET A 153 -11.01 27.62 -17.99
N THR A 154 -11.07 27.84 -19.31
CA THR A 154 -11.17 29.17 -19.90
C THR A 154 -12.48 29.85 -19.48
N GLN A 155 -13.59 29.12 -19.47
CA GLN A 155 -14.87 29.69 -19.03
C GLN A 155 -14.90 30.02 -17.54
N LEU A 156 -14.23 29.23 -16.70
CA LEU A 156 -14.08 29.51 -15.28
C LEU A 156 -13.20 30.75 -15.06
N GLU A 157 -12.08 30.87 -15.78
CA GLU A 157 -11.18 32.04 -15.76
C GLU A 157 -11.88 33.32 -16.21
N GLU A 158 -12.77 33.22 -17.20
CA GLU A 158 -13.57 34.34 -17.70
C GLU A 158 -14.80 34.64 -16.84
N ASN A 159 -14.98 33.92 -15.71
CA ASN A 159 -16.15 34.00 -14.83
C ASN A 159 -17.50 33.76 -15.54
N LYS A 160 -17.49 33.01 -16.64
CA LYS A 160 -18.70 32.63 -17.40
C LYS A 160 -19.44 31.46 -16.76
N ILE A 161 -18.73 30.64 -15.99
CA ILE A 161 -19.27 29.55 -15.20
C ILE A 161 -18.76 29.64 -13.76
N SER A 162 -19.55 29.15 -12.82
CA SER A 162 -19.16 28.98 -11.43
C SER A 162 -18.23 27.79 -11.25
N LEU A 163 -17.56 27.74 -10.09
CA LEU A 163 -16.72 26.60 -9.72
C LEU A 163 -17.54 25.30 -9.60
N THR A 164 -18.82 25.40 -9.22
CA THR A 164 -19.75 24.25 -9.18
C THR A 164 -20.05 23.75 -10.58
N GLU A 165 -20.35 24.64 -11.52
CA GLU A 165 -20.60 24.28 -12.92
C GLU A 165 -19.34 23.75 -13.60
N PHE A 166 -18.17 24.25 -13.22
CA PHE A 166 -16.88 23.69 -13.64
C PHE A 166 -16.70 22.25 -13.15
N THR A 167 -17.02 21.95 -11.89
CA THR A 167 -16.83 20.59 -11.32
C THR A 167 -17.88 19.60 -11.79
N GLU A 168 -19.15 19.97 -11.68
CA GLU A 168 -20.31 19.08 -11.86
C GLU A 168 -20.87 19.09 -13.28
N GLY A 169 -20.52 20.12 -14.07
CA GLY A 169 -21.10 20.38 -15.38
C GLY A 169 -22.36 21.23 -15.30
N TYR A 170 -22.95 21.54 -16.45
CA TYR A 170 -24.12 22.40 -16.54
C TYR A 170 -24.88 22.17 -17.86
N GLU A 171 -26.14 22.63 -17.93
CA GLU A 171 -26.93 22.57 -19.15
C GLU A 171 -26.89 23.90 -19.90
N LYS A 172 -26.59 23.84 -21.20
CA LYS A 172 -26.66 24.99 -22.10
C LYS A 172 -27.44 24.61 -23.35
N GLU A 173 -28.51 25.36 -23.65
CA GLU A 173 -29.33 25.17 -24.86
C GLU A 173 -29.84 23.73 -25.03
N GLY A 174 -30.21 23.07 -23.93
CA GLY A 174 -30.71 21.69 -23.94
C GLY A 174 -29.64 20.60 -24.09
N THR A 175 -28.36 20.97 -24.09
CA THR A 175 -27.23 20.02 -24.10
C THR A 175 -26.48 20.09 -22.77
N ARG A 176 -26.26 18.93 -22.14
CA ARG A 176 -25.43 18.81 -20.93
C ARG A 176 -23.95 18.93 -21.31
N ILE A 177 -23.29 19.95 -20.80
CA ILE A 177 -21.84 20.10 -20.82
C ILE A 177 -21.30 19.36 -19.60
N ARG A 178 -20.36 18.44 -19.84
CA ARG A 178 -19.71 17.62 -18.80
C ARG A 178 -18.83 18.52 -17.93
N GLY A 179 -18.85 18.30 -16.62
CA GLY A 179 -17.94 18.96 -15.68
C GLY A 179 -16.58 18.28 -15.60
N TYR A 180 -15.66 18.87 -14.84
CA TYR A 180 -14.35 18.33 -14.51
C TYR A 180 -14.44 16.89 -14.00
N ASP A 181 -15.39 16.60 -13.11
CA ASP A 181 -15.55 15.28 -12.50
C ASP A 181 -15.98 14.22 -13.54
N ASP A 182 -16.93 14.57 -14.41
CA ASP A 182 -17.39 13.71 -15.50
C ASP A 182 -16.29 13.46 -16.53
N LEU A 183 -15.54 14.51 -16.90
CA LEU A 183 -14.45 14.43 -17.86
C LEU A 183 -13.30 13.60 -17.32
N ARG A 184 -12.97 13.74 -16.02
CA ARG A 184 -11.93 12.94 -15.36
C ARG A 184 -12.25 11.44 -15.41
N ILE A 185 -13.51 11.04 -15.33
CA ILE A 185 -13.89 9.61 -15.34
C ILE A 185 -13.98 9.04 -16.77
N HIS A 186 -13.94 9.89 -17.81
CA HIS A 186 -14.09 9.47 -19.20
C HIS A 186 -12.95 8.53 -19.66
N GLY A 187 -13.31 7.40 -20.27
CA GLY A 187 -12.36 6.41 -20.79
C GLY A 187 -11.69 5.54 -19.72
N GLY A 188 -12.16 5.56 -18.47
CA GLY A 188 -11.57 4.78 -17.37
C GLY A 188 -10.13 5.18 -17.02
N MET A 189 -9.67 6.33 -17.53
CA MET A 189 -8.29 6.81 -17.36
C MET A 189 -8.03 7.36 -15.96
N PHE A 190 -9.09 7.71 -15.22
CA PHE A 190 -9.06 7.88 -13.77
C PHE A 190 -10.15 7.02 -13.14
N SER A 191 -9.73 6.16 -12.22
CA SER A 191 -10.61 5.40 -11.34
C SER A 191 -11.55 6.38 -10.62
N LYS A 192 -12.87 6.10 -10.62
CA LYS A 192 -13.91 6.79 -9.83
C LYS A 192 -13.58 6.85 -8.31
N TYR A 193 -12.51 6.17 -7.89
CA TYR A 193 -12.01 6.06 -6.52
C TYR A 193 -10.72 6.84 -6.26
N GLN A 194 -10.26 7.70 -7.17
CA GLN A 194 -9.17 8.65 -6.92
C GLN A 194 -9.66 10.11 -6.87
N PHE A 195 -9.40 10.74 -5.73
CA PHE A 195 -9.30 12.20 -5.61
C PHE A 195 -7.87 12.67 -5.98
N TYR A 196 -7.70 13.98 -6.09
CA TYR A 196 -6.51 14.74 -6.51
C TYR A 196 -5.18 13.99 -6.34
N GLU A 197 -4.41 13.87 -7.43
CA GLU A 197 -2.99 13.53 -7.31
C GLU A 197 -2.38 14.49 -6.29
N ASN A 198 -1.73 13.96 -5.26
CA ASN A 198 -1.09 14.82 -4.26
C ASN A 198 -0.14 15.77 -4.97
N CYS A 199 -0.06 17.01 -4.51
CA CYS A 199 0.90 17.96 -5.06
C CYS A 199 2.30 17.34 -4.96
N PRO A 200 3.18 17.48 -5.98
CA PRO A 200 4.54 16.91 -5.92
C PRO A 200 5.33 17.27 -4.65
N THR A 201 4.98 18.40 -4.03
CA THR A 201 5.53 18.87 -2.75
C THR A 201 5.11 18.03 -1.54
N GLU A 202 3.93 17.42 -1.55
CA GLU A 202 3.42 16.55 -0.47
C GLU A 202 4.18 15.23 -0.40
N TYR A 203 4.77 14.78 -1.51
CA TYR A 203 5.70 13.65 -1.50
C TYR A 203 7.08 13.99 -0.93
N GLY A 204 7.34 15.23 -0.52
CA GLY A 204 8.67 15.68 -0.09
C GLY A 204 9.24 14.87 1.09
N GLU A 205 8.45 14.66 2.14
CA GLU A 205 8.87 13.92 3.33
C GLU A 205 9.10 12.44 3.03
N ILE A 206 8.16 11.80 2.33
CA ILE A 206 8.32 10.38 1.97
C ILE A 206 9.48 10.17 1.00
N ASN A 207 9.72 11.10 0.07
CA ASN A 207 10.87 11.07 -0.82
C ASN A 207 12.19 11.18 -0.06
N PHE A 208 12.26 12.00 1.00
CA PHE A 208 13.45 12.09 1.82
C PHE A 208 13.79 10.75 2.50
N CYS A 209 12.80 10.10 3.12
CA CYS A 209 13.00 8.80 3.75
C CYS A 209 13.30 7.70 2.71
N TYR A 210 12.57 7.70 1.60
CA TYR A 210 12.74 6.75 0.50
C TYR A 210 14.14 6.83 -0.13
N GLN A 211 14.66 8.03 -0.41
CA GLN A 211 16.00 8.18 -0.97
C GLN A 211 17.10 7.68 -0.02
N ARG A 212 16.92 7.91 1.29
CA ARG A 212 17.83 7.35 2.30
C ARG A 212 17.74 5.83 2.36
N TYR A 213 16.54 5.27 2.25
CA TYR A 213 16.31 3.83 2.21
C TYR A 213 17.00 3.22 1.00
N LEU A 214 16.78 3.77 -0.20
CA LEU A 214 17.42 3.32 -1.44
C LEU A 214 18.94 3.31 -1.31
N LYS A 215 19.52 4.42 -0.83
CA LYS A 215 20.97 4.53 -0.65
C LYS A 215 21.50 3.45 0.29
N ALA A 216 20.88 3.28 1.45
CA ALA A 216 21.29 2.28 2.43
C ALA A 216 21.14 0.85 1.89
N ALA A 217 20.05 0.56 1.18
CA ALA A 217 19.79 -0.75 0.60
C ALA A 217 20.77 -1.08 -0.55
N VAL A 218 21.01 -0.13 -1.47
CA VAL A 218 22.01 -0.28 -2.55
C VAL A 218 23.42 -0.45 -1.99
N ASP A 219 23.82 0.36 -1.02
CA ASP A 219 25.12 0.24 -0.35
C ASP A 219 25.28 -1.12 0.37
N PHE A 220 24.18 -1.68 0.86
CA PHE A 220 24.17 -2.98 1.53
C PHE A 220 24.29 -4.15 0.53
N LEU A 221 23.47 -4.11 -0.52
CA LEU A 221 23.37 -5.17 -1.54
C LEU A 221 24.57 -5.20 -2.48
N SER A 222 25.10 -4.03 -2.88
CA SER A 222 26.26 -3.90 -3.78
C SER A 222 27.51 -4.60 -3.25
N LYS A 223 27.66 -4.69 -1.92
CA LYS A 223 28.78 -5.40 -1.27
C LYS A 223 28.60 -6.92 -1.23
N ARG A 224 27.44 -7.43 -1.65
CA ARG A 224 27.02 -8.84 -1.56
C ARG A 224 26.40 -9.36 -2.86
N VAL A 225 26.79 -8.77 -3.99
CA VAL A 225 26.27 -9.11 -5.33
C VAL A 225 26.59 -10.55 -5.75
N MET A 226 27.58 -11.19 -5.10
CA MET A 226 27.89 -12.60 -5.34
C MET A 226 26.76 -13.54 -4.89
N GLU A 227 25.86 -13.07 -4.00
CA GLU A 227 24.65 -13.79 -3.65
C GLU A 227 23.59 -13.55 -4.75
N SER A 228 23.19 -14.62 -5.45
CA SER A 228 22.30 -14.57 -6.61
C SER A 228 20.97 -13.86 -6.32
N ASP A 229 20.38 -14.10 -5.16
CA ASP A 229 19.13 -13.46 -4.73
C ASP A 229 19.31 -11.96 -4.48
N PHE A 230 20.45 -11.55 -3.94
CA PHE A 230 20.73 -10.14 -3.65
C PHE A 230 21.06 -9.36 -4.91
N ARG A 231 21.68 -10.01 -5.91
CA ARG A 231 21.84 -9.44 -7.24
C ARG A 231 20.49 -9.13 -7.89
N LYS A 232 19.54 -10.07 -7.85
CA LYS A 232 18.18 -9.86 -8.38
C LYS A 232 17.46 -8.73 -7.65
N LEU A 233 17.60 -8.64 -6.33
CA LEU A 233 17.04 -7.55 -5.54
C LEU A 233 17.66 -6.19 -5.89
N LEU A 234 18.98 -6.14 -6.05
CA LEU A 234 19.69 -4.92 -6.46
C LEU A 234 19.21 -4.45 -7.85
N ASP A 235 19.06 -5.37 -8.80
CA ASP A 235 18.53 -5.07 -10.13
C ASP A 235 17.10 -4.53 -10.08
N ARG A 236 16.26 -5.03 -9.15
CA ARG A 236 14.90 -4.51 -8.93
C ARG A 236 14.93 -3.10 -8.34
N ILE A 237 15.74 -2.87 -7.30
CA ILE A 237 15.88 -1.55 -6.67
C ILE A 237 16.39 -0.51 -7.67
N ASN A 238 17.36 -0.86 -8.51
CA ASN A 238 17.92 0.05 -9.51
C ASN A 238 16.92 0.44 -10.61
N LYS A 239 15.85 -0.32 -10.79
CA LYS A 239 14.77 -0.02 -11.74
C LYS A 239 13.67 0.86 -11.12
N LEU A 240 13.65 1.02 -9.80
CA LEU A 240 12.67 1.89 -9.15
C LEU A 240 12.91 3.35 -9.48
N PRO A 241 11.84 4.18 -9.53
CA PRO A 241 11.99 5.60 -9.72
C PRO A 241 12.79 6.23 -8.57
N GLN A 242 13.64 7.20 -8.87
CA GLN A 242 14.50 7.87 -7.88
C GLN A 242 13.73 8.81 -6.93
N ARG A 243 12.51 9.18 -7.32
CA ARG A 243 11.56 9.98 -6.54
C ARG A 243 10.14 9.51 -6.87
N ILE A 244 9.30 9.49 -5.85
CA ILE A 244 7.86 9.36 -5.95
C ILE A 244 7.32 10.70 -6.44
N THR A 245 6.70 10.68 -7.61
CA THR A 245 6.08 11.84 -8.26
C THR A 245 4.59 11.68 -8.45
N LYS A 246 4.11 10.44 -8.36
CA LYS A 246 2.71 10.07 -8.52
C LYS A 246 2.33 8.90 -7.63
N MET A 247 1.04 8.75 -7.39
CA MET A 247 0.51 7.76 -6.45
C MET A 247 0.79 6.31 -6.85
N GLY A 248 0.76 5.98 -8.15
CA GLY A 248 1.05 4.62 -8.62
C GLY A 248 2.46 4.13 -8.26
N GLU A 249 3.45 5.03 -8.29
CA GLU A 249 4.83 4.72 -7.91
C GLU A 249 4.94 4.36 -6.42
N LEU A 250 4.09 4.94 -5.57
CA LEU A 250 4.08 4.64 -4.13
C LEU A 250 3.73 3.17 -3.86
N PHE A 251 2.73 2.61 -4.56
CA PHE A 251 2.34 1.20 -4.40
C PHE A 251 3.41 0.23 -4.95
N GLU A 252 4.02 0.56 -6.09
CA GLU A 252 5.12 -0.22 -6.68
C GLU A 252 6.35 -0.24 -5.76
N ILE A 253 6.72 0.94 -5.24
CA ILE A 253 7.83 1.10 -4.30
C ILE A 253 7.55 0.33 -3.02
N ASP A 254 6.37 0.49 -2.41
CA ASP A 254 5.99 -0.19 -1.17
C ASP A 254 6.17 -1.70 -1.26
N THR A 255 5.69 -2.30 -2.36
CA THR A 255 5.85 -3.74 -2.62
C THR A 255 7.33 -4.13 -2.68
N CYS A 256 8.13 -3.37 -3.43
CA CYS A 256 9.54 -3.71 -3.64
C CYS A 256 10.40 -3.51 -2.38
N ILE A 257 10.23 -2.41 -1.63
CA ILE A 257 11.06 -2.12 -0.46
C ILE A 257 10.73 -3.08 0.70
N ASN A 258 9.46 -3.49 0.86
CA ASN A 258 9.10 -4.49 1.85
C ASN A 258 9.72 -5.85 1.51
N LEU A 259 9.71 -6.26 0.23
CA LEU A 259 10.37 -7.48 -0.22
C LEU A 259 11.89 -7.44 0.06
N VAL A 260 12.55 -6.33 -0.30
CA VAL A 260 13.99 -6.14 -0.05
C VAL A 260 14.29 -6.25 1.44
N TYR A 261 13.51 -5.54 2.27
CA TYR A 261 13.67 -5.58 3.71
C TYR A 261 13.51 -7.00 4.25
N GLN A 262 12.45 -7.71 3.86
CA GLN A 262 12.19 -9.09 4.29
C GLN A 262 13.34 -10.03 3.92
N LYS A 263 13.79 -10.02 2.65
CA LYS A 263 14.85 -10.92 2.18
C LYS A 263 16.20 -10.61 2.84
N ILE A 264 16.54 -9.33 3.05
CA ILE A 264 17.77 -8.97 3.80
C ILE A 264 17.64 -9.39 5.27
N SER A 265 16.49 -9.13 5.90
CA SER A 265 16.27 -9.40 7.33
C SER A 265 16.48 -10.87 7.68
N LYS A 266 16.07 -11.79 6.80
CA LYS A 266 16.19 -13.24 7.00
C LYS A 266 17.64 -13.69 7.25
N LYS A 267 18.61 -13.00 6.64
CA LYS A 267 20.03 -13.38 6.71
C LYS A 267 20.89 -12.38 7.49
N TYR A 268 20.53 -11.11 7.51
CA TYR A 268 21.41 -10.05 8.01
C TYR A 268 20.74 -9.11 9.02
N SER A 269 19.65 -9.54 9.67
CA SER A 269 19.00 -8.84 10.81
C SER A 269 19.99 -8.27 11.85
N PHE A 270 21.08 -9.00 12.13
CA PHE A 270 22.08 -8.63 13.12
C PHE A 270 23.00 -7.48 12.67
N HIS A 271 23.17 -7.26 11.36
CA HIS A 271 24.17 -6.37 10.80
C HIS A 271 23.79 -4.89 11.00
N GLU A 272 24.72 -4.05 11.48
CA GLU A 272 24.42 -2.64 11.81
C GLU A 272 23.80 -1.85 10.67
N ARG A 273 24.37 -1.96 9.45
CA ARG A 273 23.81 -1.30 8.27
C ARG A 273 22.38 -1.73 7.91
N PHE A 274 21.95 -2.95 8.23
CA PHE A 274 20.57 -3.35 8.02
C PHE A 274 19.63 -2.61 8.99
N LYS A 275 20.09 -2.35 10.22
CA LYS A 275 19.32 -1.60 11.23
C LYS A 275 19.07 -0.14 10.82
N GLU A 276 19.80 0.39 9.85
CA GLU A 276 19.49 1.70 9.25
C GLU A 276 18.20 1.66 8.40
N LEU A 277 17.83 0.49 7.84
CA LEU A 277 16.67 0.32 6.98
C LEU A 277 15.35 0.23 7.76
N THR A 278 15.36 -0.40 8.94
CA THR A 278 14.15 -0.59 9.77
C THR A 278 13.42 0.72 10.09
N PRO A 279 14.06 1.73 10.71
CA PRO A 279 13.37 2.98 11.06
C PRO A 279 12.91 3.75 9.81
N LEU A 280 13.68 3.67 8.70
CA LEU A 280 13.30 4.29 7.43
C LEU A 280 12.05 3.63 6.85
N LEU A 281 11.96 2.29 6.90
CA LEU A 281 10.78 1.57 6.42
C LEU A 281 9.54 1.83 7.29
N GLU A 282 9.70 1.88 8.61
CA GLU A 282 8.62 2.24 9.53
C GLU A 282 8.10 3.65 9.26
N GLU A 283 9.00 4.60 9.03
CA GLU A 283 8.65 5.98 8.70
C GLU A 283 7.98 6.11 7.33
N ILE A 284 8.48 5.40 6.31
CA ILE A 284 7.85 5.32 4.99
C ILE A 284 6.43 4.76 5.11
N ASN A 285 6.25 3.66 5.85
CA ASN A 285 4.93 3.06 6.06
C ASN A 285 3.96 4.02 6.76
N LYS A 286 4.44 4.79 7.74
CA LYS A 286 3.64 5.81 8.42
C LYS A 286 3.23 6.95 7.49
N LEU A 287 4.18 7.49 6.72
CA LEU A 287 3.93 8.58 5.76
C LEU A 287 3.05 8.13 4.59
N LYS A 288 3.18 6.87 4.17
CA LYS A 288 2.31 6.26 3.16
C LYS A 288 0.84 6.33 3.58
N VAL A 289 0.53 5.96 4.83
CA VAL A 289 -0.85 5.98 5.35
C VAL A 289 -1.45 7.39 5.30
N THR A 290 -0.64 8.44 5.49
CA THR A 290 -1.12 9.83 5.42
C THR A 290 -1.34 10.33 4.00
N LEU A 291 -0.69 9.72 3.01
CA LEU A 291 -0.79 10.12 1.60
C LEU A 291 -1.93 9.41 0.85
N ILE A 292 -2.32 8.21 1.29
CA ILE A 292 -3.31 7.37 0.61
C ILE A 292 -4.69 7.60 1.22
N TYR A 293 -5.56 8.27 0.46
CA TYR A 293 -6.96 8.50 0.80
C TYR A 293 -7.89 7.75 -0.16
N TYR A 294 -8.89 7.04 0.39
CA TYR A 294 -9.96 6.42 -0.39
C TYR A 294 -11.27 7.14 -0.09
N HIS A 295 -12.11 7.32 -1.09
CA HIS A 295 -13.42 7.94 -0.92
C HIS A 295 -14.46 6.91 -0.49
N ASP A 296 -14.54 6.68 0.83
CA ASP A 296 -15.34 5.61 1.43
C ASP A 296 -16.82 5.67 1.02
N GLU A 297 -17.43 6.85 0.95
CA GLU A 297 -18.84 7.00 0.55
C GLU A 297 -19.10 6.54 -0.90
N ALA A 298 -18.15 6.78 -1.80
CA ALA A 298 -18.28 6.40 -3.22
C ALA A 298 -18.03 4.91 -3.41
N PHE A 299 -17.08 4.37 -2.65
CA PHE A 299 -16.84 2.93 -2.56
C PHE A 299 -18.11 2.21 -2.08
N GLU A 300 -18.66 2.59 -0.93
CA GLU A 300 -19.85 1.94 -0.36
C GLU A 300 -21.10 2.13 -1.23
N GLN A 301 -21.26 3.28 -1.89
CA GLN A 301 -22.34 3.46 -2.85
C GLN A 301 -22.22 2.48 -4.03
N THR A 302 -21.01 2.29 -4.56
CA THR A 302 -20.79 1.35 -5.66
C THR A 302 -21.02 -0.09 -5.20
N VAL A 303 -20.55 -0.47 -4.01
CA VAL A 303 -20.81 -1.79 -3.42
C VAL A 303 -22.31 -2.05 -3.35
N LYS A 304 -23.11 -1.11 -2.82
CA LYS A 304 -24.57 -1.25 -2.76
C LYS A 304 -25.23 -1.36 -4.13
N ASP A 305 -24.72 -0.66 -5.13
CA ASP A 305 -25.27 -0.72 -6.48
C ASP A 305 -24.94 -2.04 -7.18
N LEU A 306 -23.74 -2.58 -6.94
CA LEU A 306 -23.33 -3.92 -7.39
C LEU A 306 -24.13 -5.02 -6.69
N GLU A 307 -24.32 -4.92 -5.38
CA GLU A 307 -25.07 -5.89 -4.58
C GLU A 307 -26.47 -6.16 -5.14
N LYS A 308 -27.16 -5.09 -5.60
CA LYS A 308 -28.49 -5.17 -6.23
C LYS A 308 -28.52 -5.98 -7.54
N THR A 309 -27.38 -6.23 -8.17
CA THR A 309 -27.29 -6.98 -9.43
C THR A 309 -27.26 -8.50 -9.23
N PHE A 310 -27.04 -8.96 -8.00
CA PHE A 310 -26.96 -10.39 -7.67
C PHE A 310 -28.28 -10.87 -7.07
N GLU A 311 -29.03 -11.68 -7.83
CA GLU A 311 -30.31 -12.26 -7.38
C GLU A 311 -30.12 -13.61 -6.65
N GLU A 312 -29.05 -14.33 -6.97
CA GLU A 312 -28.77 -15.64 -6.38
C GLU A 312 -27.99 -15.50 -5.07
N GLU A 313 -28.47 -16.15 -4.00
CA GLU A 313 -27.80 -16.15 -2.68
C GLU A 313 -26.34 -16.64 -2.74
N ALA A 314 -26.05 -17.58 -3.66
CA ALA A 314 -24.70 -18.08 -3.89
C ALA A 314 -23.78 -17.05 -4.59
N ASP A 315 -24.31 -16.20 -5.47
CA ASP A 315 -23.55 -15.10 -6.08
C ASP A 315 -23.30 -14.01 -5.05
N LEU A 316 -24.32 -13.66 -4.27
CA LEU A 316 -24.26 -12.63 -3.23
C LEU A 316 -23.18 -12.95 -2.18
N LYS A 317 -23.15 -14.20 -1.71
CA LYS A 317 -22.12 -14.63 -0.76
C LYS A 317 -20.69 -14.52 -1.32
N ARG A 318 -20.48 -14.88 -2.59
CA ARG A 318 -19.16 -14.78 -3.25
C ARG A 318 -18.74 -13.33 -3.46
N PHE A 319 -19.69 -12.47 -3.75
CA PHE A 319 -19.50 -11.03 -3.81
C PHE A 319 -19.07 -10.47 -2.45
N GLU A 320 -19.79 -10.81 -1.37
CA GLU A 320 -19.45 -10.39 0.00
C GLU A 320 -18.03 -10.81 0.40
N ASP A 321 -17.66 -12.07 0.14
CA ASP A 321 -16.31 -12.59 0.43
C ASP A 321 -15.20 -11.77 -0.26
N ILE A 322 -15.41 -11.33 -1.50
CA ILE A 322 -14.45 -10.50 -2.24
C ILE A 322 -14.41 -9.08 -1.69
N ILE A 323 -15.58 -8.47 -1.47
CA ILE A 323 -15.66 -7.08 -1.00
C ILE A 323 -15.10 -6.93 0.42
N ASP A 324 -15.30 -7.90 1.30
CA ASP A 324 -14.72 -7.87 2.65
C ASP A 324 -13.19 -7.89 2.63
N GLU A 325 -12.59 -8.64 1.70
CA GLU A 325 -11.14 -8.63 1.54
C GLU A 325 -10.65 -7.32 0.90
N VAL A 326 -11.40 -6.74 -0.06
CA VAL A 326 -11.11 -5.41 -0.61
C VAL A 326 -11.16 -4.34 0.48
N ARG A 327 -12.17 -4.36 1.36
CA ARG A 327 -12.29 -3.42 2.49
C ARG A 327 -11.08 -3.48 3.41
N LYS A 328 -10.59 -4.68 3.75
CA LYS A 328 -9.36 -4.82 4.56
C LYS A 328 -8.16 -4.19 3.87
N GLN A 329 -7.97 -4.40 2.56
CA GLN A 329 -6.85 -3.79 1.84
C GLN A 329 -6.96 -2.26 1.73
N ILE A 330 -8.19 -1.73 1.62
CA ILE A 330 -8.45 -0.29 1.71
C ILE A 330 -8.11 0.24 3.10
N GLU A 331 -8.48 -0.47 4.16
CA GLU A 331 -8.15 -0.11 5.55
C GLU A 331 -6.63 -0.07 5.76
N PHE A 332 -5.92 -1.08 5.28
CA PHE A 332 -4.44 -1.17 5.34
C PHE A 332 -3.70 -0.28 4.33
N LYS A 333 -4.42 0.45 3.49
CA LYS A 333 -3.86 1.33 2.44
C LYS A 333 -2.95 0.60 1.45
N THR A 334 -3.28 -0.64 1.11
CA THR A 334 -2.48 -1.48 0.20
C THR A 334 -3.14 -1.71 -1.16
N MET A 335 -4.41 -1.36 -1.34
CA MET A 335 -5.16 -1.58 -2.59
C MET A 335 -4.81 -0.53 -3.67
N PRO A 336 -4.15 -0.88 -4.79
CA PRO A 336 -3.93 0.06 -5.87
C PRO A 336 -5.27 0.55 -6.45
N PHE A 337 -5.39 1.86 -6.67
CA PHE A 337 -6.66 2.49 -7.07
C PHE A 337 -7.16 2.06 -8.44
N ASP A 338 -6.25 1.76 -9.36
CA ASP A 338 -6.51 1.24 -10.71
C ASP A 338 -7.08 -0.18 -10.68
N ARG A 339 -6.82 -0.93 -9.60
CA ARG A 339 -7.35 -2.27 -9.41
C ARG A 339 -8.83 -2.29 -9.05
N LEU A 340 -9.32 -1.27 -8.33
CA LEU A 340 -10.72 -1.21 -7.87
C LEU A 340 -11.72 -1.25 -9.04
N PRO A 341 -11.60 -0.42 -10.10
CA PRO A 341 -12.45 -0.53 -11.28
C PRO A 341 -12.40 -1.92 -11.93
N MET A 342 -11.21 -2.53 -12.05
CA MET A 342 -11.08 -3.87 -12.63
C MET A 342 -11.84 -4.93 -11.82
N ILE A 343 -11.78 -4.84 -10.49
CA ILE A 343 -12.53 -5.70 -9.58
C ILE A 343 -14.04 -5.51 -9.80
N PHE A 344 -14.51 -4.26 -9.79
CA PHE A 344 -15.93 -3.96 -9.96
C PHE A 344 -16.48 -4.37 -11.33
N SER A 345 -15.72 -4.15 -12.41
CA SER A 345 -16.08 -4.63 -13.75
C SER A 345 -16.15 -6.16 -13.79
N SER A 346 -15.21 -6.86 -13.16
CA SER A 346 -15.23 -8.33 -13.10
C SER A 346 -16.45 -8.83 -12.32
N LEU A 347 -16.79 -8.19 -11.20
CA LEU A 347 -17.98 -8.51 -10.41
C LEU A 347 -19.28 -8.27 -11.21
N MET A 348 -19.37 -7.18 -11.97
CA MET A 348 -20.51 -6.91 -12.87
C MET A 348 -20.71 -7.99 -13.92
N GLU A 349 -19.62 -8.55 -14.45
CA GLU A 349 -19.65 -9.67 -15.40
C GLU A 349 -19.89 -11.03 -14.72
N LYS A 350 -20.13 -11.06 -13.40
CA LYS A 350 -20.20 -12.25 -12.56
C LYS A 350 -18.94 -13.13 -12.64
N ASN A 351 -17.79 -12.52 -12.93
CA ASN A 351 -16.50 -13.18 -12.91
C ASN A 351 -15.89 -13.11 -11.51
N PHE A 352 -16.09 -14.16 -10.73
CA PHE A 352 -15.56 -14.28 -9.37
C PHE A 352 -14.12 -14.82 -9.30
N ASN A 353 -13.42 -14.97 -10.43
CA ASN A 353 -12.00 -15.36 -10.43
C ASN A 353 -11.08 -14.15 -10.27
N ILE A 354 -11.21 -13.45 -9.14
CA ILE A 354 -10.49 -12.21 -8.86
C ILE A 354 -9.36 -12.48 -7.87
N VAL A 355 -8.13 -12.30 -8.32
CA VAL A 355 -6.93 -12.30 -7.48
C VAL A 355 -6.79 -10.93 -6.85
N LEU A 356 -6.81 -10.86 -5.52
CA LEU A 356 -6.78 -9.61 -4.75
C LEU A 356 -5.40 -9.33 -4.17
N GLN A 357 -4.49 -10.30 -4.07
CA GLN A 357 -3.14 -10.06 -3.58
C GLN A 357 -2.13 -10.36 -4.70
N GLN A 358 -1.14 -9.48 -4.90
CA GLN A 358 -0.04 -9.81 -5.80
C GLN A 358 0.90 -10.76 -5.06
N LYS A 359 1.09 -11.96 -5.61
CA LYS A 359 2.05 -12.93 -5.07
C LYS A 359 3.47 -12.58 -5.48
N GLU A 360 4.42 -12.95 -4.63
CA GLU A 360 5.83 -12.99 -5.05
C GLU A 360 5.96 -13.96 -6.23
N ALA A 361 6.82 -13.64 -7.20
CA ALA A 361 7.06 -14.51 -8.35
C ALA A 361 7.56 -15.92 -7.97
N GLU A 362 8.07 -16.08 -6.75
CA GLU A 362 8.55 -17.34 -6.18
C GLU A 362 7.44 -18.15 -5.48
N ASP A 363 6.31 -17.52 -5.13
CA ASP A 363 5.16 -18.21 -4.54
C ASP A 363 4.31 -18.85 -5.63
N ILE A 364 4.43 -20.17 -5.74
CA ILE A 364 3.72 -20.98 -6.73
C ILE A 364 2.38 -21.53 -6.22
N THR A 365 1.93 -21.16 -5.00
CA THR A 365 0.64 -21.61 -4.46
C THR A 365 -0.54 -21.03 -5.25
N ILE A 366 -1.70 -21.67 -5.16
CA ILE A 366 -2.94 -21.22 -5.80
C ILE A 366 -3.62 -20.17 -4.91
N GLU A 367 -4.01 -19.02 -5.46
CA GLU A 367 -4.89 -18.08 -4.76
C GLU A 367 -6.34 -18.56 -4.90
N ILE A 368 -6.92 -18.97 -3.78
CA ILE A 368 -8.26 -19.55 -3.77
C ILE A 368 -9.28 -18.41 -3.86
N THR A 369 -9.76 -18.15 -5.07
CA THR A 369 -10.86 -17.23 -5.34
C THR A 369 -12.19 -17.95 -5.10
N PRO A 370 -13.32 -17.23 -4.93
CA PRO A 370 -14.62 -17.88 -4.80
C PRO A 370 -14.99 -18.74 -6.03
N HIS A 371 -14.50 -18.38 -7.22
CA HIS A 371 -14.62 -19.22 -8.42
C HIS A 371 -13.89 -20.56 -8.25
N HIS A 372 -12.63 -20.54 -7.81
CA HIS A 372 -11.86 -21.76 -7.55
C HIS A 372 -12.48 -22.64 -6.47
N GLU A 373 -13.00 -22.01 -5.40
CA GLU A 373 -13.72 -22.70 -4.34
C GLU A 373 -14.95 -23.45 -4.87
N GLN A 374 -15.74 -22.82 -5.74
CA GLN A 374 -16.91 -23.46 -6.35
C GLN A 374 -16.52 -24.63 -7.26
N LYS A 375 -15.51 -24.44 -8.13
CA LYS A 375 -15.14 -25.41 -9.18
C LYS A 375 -14.41 -26.64 -8.61
N PHE A 376 -13.54 -26.44 -7.63
CA PHE A 376 -12.61 -27.47 -7.16
C PHE A 376 -12.75 -27.83 -5.68
N GLY A 377 -13.48 -27.03 -4.91
CA GLY A 377 -13.64 -27.16 -3.48
C GLY A 377 -12.46 -26.60 -2.69
N ARG A 378 -12.73 -25.64 -1.80
CA ARG A 378 -11.71 -24.97 -0.98
C ARG A 378 -10.79 -25.93 -0.24
N LYS A 379 -11.34 -26.95 0.43
CA LYS A 379 -10.54 -27.94 1.18
C LYS A 379 -9.51 -28.69 0.32
N ASN A 380 -9.85 -28.97 -0.94
CA ASN A 380 -8.93 -29.65 -1.85
C ASN A 380 -7.78 -28.72 -2.24
N LEU A 381 -8.09 -27.46 -2.55
CA LEU A 381 -7.09 -26.46 -2.91
C LEU A 381 -6.19 -26.07 -1.74
N GLU A 382 -6.75 -25.94 -0.54
CA GLU A 382 -5.97 -25.75 0.68
C GLU A 382 -5.01 -26.92 0.90
N ARG A 383 -5.44 -28.16 0.63
CA ARG A 383 -4.56 -29.32 0.70
C ARG A 383 -3.47 -29.29 -0.35
N VAL A 384 -3.77 -28.92 -1.59
CA VAL A 384 -2.77 -28.74 -2.66
C VAL A 384 -1.74 -27.69 -2.22
N ASN A 385 -2.19 -26.54 -1.70
CA ASN A 385 -1.29 -25.49 -1.22
C ASN A 385 -0.42 -25.95 -0.05
N ILE A 386 -0.96 -26.74 0.90
CA ILE A 386 -0.16 -27.34 1.98
C ILE A 386 0.92 -28.26 1.40
N ILE A 387 0.61 -29.09 0.42
CA ILE A 387 1.58 -29.99 -0.22
C ILE A 387 2.68 -29.18 -0.93
N ILE A 388 2.31 -28.16 -1.70
CA ILE A 388 3.27 -27.25 -2.35
C ILE A 388 4.20 -26.61 -1.30
N GLN A 389 3.63 -26.11 -0.21
CA GLN A 389 4.40 -25.52 0.88
C GLN A 389 5.27 -26.55 1.61
N GLU A 390 4.86 -27.81 1.73
CA GLU A 390 5.69 -28.88 2.29
C GLU A 390 6.88 -29.22 1.40
N ILE A 391 6.69 -29.24 0.08
CA ILE A 391 7.80 -29.38 -0.87
C ILE A 391 8.75 -28.19 -0.73
N ASP A 392 8.21 -26.97 -0.68
CA ASP A 392 9.01 -25.75 -0.49
C ASP A 392 9.74 -25.74 0.85
N PHE A 393 9.17 -26.34 1.88
CA PHE A 393 9.76 -26.29 3.21
C PHE A 393 10.82 -27.39 3.42
N TRP A 394 10.57 -28.60 2.95
CA TRP A 394 11.40 -29.76 3.31
C TRP A 394 12.45 -30.14 2.28
N TYR A 395 12.26 -29.82 1.00
CA TYR A 395 13.15 -30.30 -0.05
C TYR A 395 14.38 -29.39 -0.20
N PRO A 396 15.56 -29.91 -0.53
CA PRO A 396 16.72 -29.07 -0.91
C PRO A 396 16.46 -28.26 -2.18
N VAL A 397 17.15 -27.13 -2.36
CA VAL A 397 16.97 -26.20 -3.50
C VAL A 397 17.15 -26.90 -4.84
N GLU A 398 18.13 -27.80 -4.96
CA GLU A 398 18.47 -28.52 -6.17
C GLU A 398 17.32 -29.44 -6.62
N ASN A 399 16.67 -30.11 -5.66
CA ASN A 399 15.53 -30.99 -5.92
C ASN A 399 14.24 -30.19 -6.19
N LYS A 400 14.09 -29.04 -5.52
CA LYS A 400 12.92 -28.15 -5.70
C LYS A 400 12.81 -27.58 -7.10
N GLN A 401 13.92 -27.19 -7.73
CA GLN A 401 13.88 -26.47 -9.01
C GLN A 401 13.17 -27.26 -10.11
N LEU A 402 13.42 -28.56 -10.22
CA LEU A 402 12.76 -29.41 -11.22
C LEU A 402 11.28 -29.61 -10.89
N LEU A 403 10.95 -29.90 -9.63
CA LEU A 403 9.57 -30.10 -9.17
C LEU A 403 8.72 -28.83 -9.34
N PHE A 404 9.32 -27.66 -9.13
CA PHE A 404 8.64 -26.37 -9.17
C PHE A 404 8.43 -25.84 -10.59
N GLN A 405 9.19 -26.30 -11.59
CA GLN A 405 8.90 -25.96 -12.99
C GLN A 405 7.54 -26.52 -13.42
N ASP A 406 7.31 -27.81 -13.16
CA ASP A 406 6.04 -28.47 -13.50
C ASP A 406 4.88 -27.93 -12.66
N LEU A 407 5.08 -27.76 -11.34
CA LEU A 407 4.05 -27.20 -10.47
C LEU A 407 3.72 -25.75 -10.83
N SER A 408 4.71 -24.90 -11.09
CA SER A 408 4.49 -23.48 -11.44
C SER A 408 3.70 -23.35 -12.74
N LEU A 409 4.01 -24.15 -13.75
CA LEU A 409 3.24 -24.13 -15.01
C LEU A 409 1.79 -24.54 -14.76
N MET A 410 1.55 -25.58 -13.98
CA MET A 410 0.21 -26.07 -13.69
C MET A 410 -0.58 -25.12 -12.80
N THR A 411 0.02 -24.51 -11.77
CA THR A 411 -0.68 -23.56 -10.89
C THR A 411 -0.97 -22.24 -11.59
N ARG A 412 -0.12 -21.78 -12.52
CA ARG A 412 -0.44 -20.63 -13.39
C ARG A 412 -1.65 -20.89 -14.28
N LYS A 413 -1.68 -22.05 -14.93
CA LYS A 413 -2.85 -22.46 -15.72
C LYS A 413 -4.11 -22.53 -14.86
N PHE A 414 -3.96 -23.03 -13.63
CA PHE A 414 -5.06 -23.12 -12.67
C PHE A 414 -5.59 -21.74 -12.33
N GLN A 415 -4.70 -20.79 -12.04
CA GLN A 415 -5.05 -19.42 -11.70
C GLN A 415 -5.73 -18.67 -12.85
N GLY A 416 -5.28 -18.92 -14.09
CA GLY A 416 -5.80 -18.29 -15.31
C GLY A 416 -7.05 -18.96 -15.90
N ASP A 417 -7.61 -19.99 -15.25
CA ASP A 417 -8.70 -20.83 -15.76
C ASP A 417 -8.41 -21.42 -17.16
N GLU A 418 -7.14 -21.72 -17.45
CA GLU A 418 -6.72 -22.33 -18.71
C GLU A 418 -7.06 -23.84 -18.73
N PRO A 419 -7.21 -24.47 -19.91
CA PRO A 419 -7.44 -25.90 -20.01
C PRO A 419 -6.29 -26.71 -19.36
N ILE A 420 -6.64 -27.47 -18.32
CA ILE A 420 -5.72 -28.36 -17.60
C ILE A 420 -6.32 -29.77 -17.60
N ASP A 421 -5.46 -30.78 -17.77
CA ASP A 421 -5.83 -32.15 -17.43
C ASP A 421 -5.87 -32.29 -15.90
N GLU A 422 -7.04 -32.02 -15.32
CA GLU A 422 -7.28 -32.09 -13.88
C GLU A 422 -6.91 -33.46 -13.30
N LYS A 423 -7.18 -34.55 -14.04
CA LYS A 423 -6.84 -35.90 -13.61
C LYS A 423 -5.34 -36.06 -13.47
N ARG A 424 -4.58 -35.57 -14.45
CA ARG A 424 -3.10 -35.58 -14.39
C ARG A 424 -2.58 -34.71 -13.25
N PHE A 425 -3.14 -33.53 -13.04
CA PHE A 425 -2.74 -32.63 -11.95
C PHE A 425 -2.96 -33.26 -10.57
N TYR A 426 -4.17 -33.75 -10.30
CA TYR A 426 -4.47 -34.39 -9.02
C TYR A 426 -3.72 -35.70 -8.84
N ALA A 427 -3.43 -36.44 -9.90
CA ALA A 427 -2.56 -37.61 -9.83
C ALA A 427 -1.13 -37.23 -9.38
N LEU A 428 -0.57 -36.15 -9.94
CA LEU A 428 0.75 -35.63 -9.57
C LEU A 428 0.79 -35.13 -8.12
N ILE A 429 -0.20 -34.33 -7.70
CA ILE A 429 -0.28 -33.87 -6.31
C ILE A 429 -0.45 -35.05 -5.35
N LYS A 430 -1.25 -36.05 -5.72
CA LYS A 430 -1.43 -37.26 -4.91
C LYS A 430 -0.15 -38.09 -4.79
N SER A 431 0.67 -38.18 -5.85
CA SER A 431 1.98 -38.84 -5.74
C SER A 431 2.89 -38.11 -4.78
N TYR A 432 2.94 -36.77 -4.83
CA TYR A 432 3.71 -35.98 -3.86
C TYR A 432 3.16 -36.13 -2.44
N ASP A 433 1.84 -36.11 -2.24
CA ASP A 433 1.20 -36.30 -0.93
C ASP A 433 1.63 -37.64 -0.31
N GLN A 434 1.64 -38.71 -1.10
CA GLN A 434 2.04 -40.06 -0.66
C GLN A 434 3.54 -40.14 -0.35
N GLU A 435 4.38 -39.51 -1.16
CA GLU A 435 5.82 -39.45 -0.93
C GLU A 435 6.16 -38.71 0.36
N ILE A 436 5.58 -37.52 0.54
CA ILE A 436 5.75 -36.69 1.74
C ILE A 436 5.21 -37.42 2.98
N GLU A 437 4.08 -38.13 2.86
CA GLU A 437 3.55 -38.93 3.98
C GLU A 437 4.57 -39.98 4.43
N LYS A 438 5.13 -40.74 3.47
CA LYS A 438 6.07 -41.83 3.75
C LYS A 438 7.43 -41.35 4.23
N ASN A 439 7.96 -40.27 3.66
CA ASN A 439 9.36 -39.87 3.87
C ASN A 439 9.51 -38.73 4.89
N THR A 440 8.48 -37.91 5.10
CA THR A 440 8.60 -36.67 5.88
C THR A 440 7.62 -36.62 7.06
N ARG A 441 6.32 -36.83 6.82
CA ARG A 441 5.29 -36.68 7.86
C ARG A 441 5.32 -37.76 8.92
N ILE A 442 5.82 -38.97 8.62
CA ILE A 442 6.08 -39.99 9.64
C ILE A 442 6.99 -39.50 10.77
N TYR A 443 7.85 -38.51 10.50
CA TYR A 443 8.78 -37.94 11.47
C TYR A 443 8.22 -36.69 12.17
N TYR A 444 7.00 -36.23 11.85
CA TYR A 444 6.39 -35.04 12.49
C TYR A 444 6.29 -35.15 14.01
N PRO A 445 5.87 -36.28 14.62
CA PRO A 445 5.86 -36.41 16.08
C PRO A 445 7.23 -36.13 16.71
N LYS A 446 8.30 -36.63 16.08
CA LYS A 446 9.68 -36.41 16.50
C LYS A 446 10.09 -34.94 16.35
N LYS A 447 9.73 -34.30 15.23
CA LYS A 447 9.99 -32.87 14.99
C LYS A 447 9.26 -31.97 15.99
N ILE A 448 7.99 -32.27 16.30
CA ILE A 448 7.20 -31.54 17.31
C ILE A 448 7.86 -31.67 18.69
N GLN A 449 8.31 -32.88 19.05
CA GLN A 449 9.04 -33.09 20.31
C GLN A 449 10.32 -32.25 20.36
N TYR A 450 11.09 -32.23 19.28
CA TYR A 450 12.34 -31.46 19.17
C TYR A 450 12.11 -29.96 19.31
N LEU A 451 11.15 -29.42 18.57
CA LEU A 451 10.70 -28.04 18.65
C LEU A 451 10.31 -27.66 20.09
N LYS A 452 9.49 -28.50 20.74
CA LYS A 452 9.07 -28.31 22.14
C LYS A 452 10.26 -28.31 23.09
N THR A 453 11.17 -29.28 22.97
CA THR A 453 12.36 -29.35 23.82
C THR A 453 13.20 -28.09 23.71
N VAL A 454 13.54 -27.66 22.49
CA VAL A 454 14.37 -26.47 22.28
C VAL A 454 13.66 -25.19 22.75
N TYR A 455 12.37 -25.04 22.43
CA TYR A 455 11.57 -23.92 22.92
C TYR A 455 11.57 -23.86 24.45
N THR A 456 11.31 -24.98 25.14
CA THR A 456 11.30 -25.02 26.61
C THR A 456 12.67 -24.70 27.20
N LEU A 457 13.76 -25.24 26.62
CA LEU A 457 15.12 -24.95 27.08
C LEU A 457 15.44 -23.46 26.93
N PHE A 458 15.17 -22.89 25.75
CA PHE A 458 15.40 -21.47 25.48
C PHE A 458 14.54 -20.58 26.40
N HIS A 459 13.24 -20.87 26.50
CA HIS A 459 12.31 -20.14 27.34
C HIS A 459 12.72 -20.14 28.81
N ASN A 460 13.06 -21.31 29.36
CA ASN A 460 13.53 -21.42 30.75
C ASN A 460 14.83 -20.67 30.98
N LEU A 461 15.74 -20.69 30.00
CA LEU A 461 17.00 -19.96 30.05
C LEU A 461 16.75 -18.46 30.17
N ILE A 462 15.87 -17.88 29.35
CA ILE A 462 15.62 -16.42 29.34
C ILE A 462 14.65 -15.94 30.43
N MET A 463 13.83 -16.83 31.01
CA MET A 463 12.96 -16.48 32.14
C MET A 463 13.74 -16.21 33.44
N GLN A 464 14.96 -16.74 33.55
CA GLN A 464 15.85 -16.42 34.65
C GLN A 464 16.40 -15.00 34.48
N ARG A 465 16.09 -14.11 35.43
CA ARG A 465 16.51 -12.68 35.39
C ARG A 465 18.01 -12.50 35.15
N ALA A 466 18.86 -13.33 35.77
CA ALA A 466 20.30 -13.28 35.59
C ALA A 466 20.72 -13.56 34.13
N ASN A 467 20.16 -14.60 33.53
CA ASN A 467 20.44 -14.97 32.14
C ASN A 467 19.84 -13.96 31.16
N ARG A 468 18.65 -13.42 31.46
CA ARG A 468 18.03 -12.35 30.68
C ARG A 468 18.92 -11.12 30.62
N ASN A 469 19.44 -10.70 31.77
CA ASN A 469 20.35 -9.57 31.87
C ASN A 469 21.69 -9.87 31.17
N LYS A 470 22.22 -11.09 31.34
CA LYS A 470 23.45 -11.56 30.67
C LYS A 470 23.29 -11.57 29.15
N LEU A 471 22.15 -12.02 28.63
CA LEU A 471 21.86 -12.00 27.21
C LEU A 471 21.78 -10.55 26.71
N GLY A 472 20.99 -9.70 27.37
CA GLY A 472 20.84 -8.29 27.01
C GLY A 472 22.15 -7.49 27.02
N SER A 473 23.09 -7.79 27.93
CA SER A 473 24.39 -7.11 27.98
C SER A 473 25.41 -7.62 26.96
N ARG A 474 25.15 -8.76 26.32
CA ARG A 474 26.05 -9.38 25.32
C ARG A 474 25.58 -9.20 23.89
N LEU A 475 24.34 -8.77 23.69
CA LEU A 475 23.79 -8.52 22.37
C LEU A 475 24.13 -7.10 21.92
N GLN A 476 24.30 -6.95 20.61
CA GLN A 476 24.53 -5.65 19.99
C GLN A 476 23.29 -4.76 20.01
N ASN A 477 22.09 -5.36 20.03
CA ASN A 477 20.83 -4.65 20.16
C ASN A 477 20.35 -4.67 21.63
N PRO A 478 20.48 -3.56 22.40
CA PRO A 478 19.98 -3.50 23.77
C PRO A 478 18.44 -3.57 23.86
N ASN A 479 17.74 -3.27 22.76
CA ASN A 479 16.27 -3.27 22.63
C ASN A 479 15.75 -4.51 21.88
N ILE A 480 16.40 -5.67 22.03
CA ILE A 480 16.01 -6.90 21.32
C ILE A 480 14.69 -7.52 21.83
N TRP A 481 14.25 -7.20 23.05
CA TRP A 481 13.10 -7.86 23.69
C TRP A 481 11.75 -7.66 22.99
N PRO A 482 11.44 -6.45 22.46
CA PRO A 482 10.34 -6.24 21.52
C PRO A 482 10.34 -7.14 20.28
N GLU A 483 11.50 -7.65 19.85
CA GLU A 483 11.60 -8.59 18.72
C GLU A 483 11.46 -10.06 19.18
N ILE A 484 12.09 -10.43 20.31
CA ILE A 484 12.06 -11.81 20.84
C ILE A 484 10.65 -12.19 21.32
N SER A 485 9.99 -11.30 22.05
CA SER A 485 8.76 -11.64 22.78
C SER A 485 7.59 -12.00 21.84
N PRO A 486 7.32 -11.27 20.75
CA PRO A 486 6.29 -11.64 19.78
C PRO A 486 6.57 -12.99 19.12
N ARG A 487 7.80 -13.24 18.67
CA ARG A 487 8.19 -14.52 18.04
C ARG A 487 7.95 -15.71 18.98
N LEU A 488 8.36 -15.60 20.24
CA LEU A 488 8.10 -16.64 21.24
C LEU A 488 6.61 -16.87 21.50
N LYS A 489 5.78 -15.81 21.48
CA LYS A 489 4.32 -15.97 21.60
C LYS A 489 3.75 -16.76 20.43
N VAL A 490 4.22 -16.50 19.21
CA VAL A 490 3.82 -17.24 17.99
C VAL A 490 4.21 -18.71 18.11
N VAL A 491 5.48 -18.99 18.45
CA VAL A 491 5.99 -20.36 18.64
C VAL A 491 5.19 -21.09 19.74
N SER A 492 4.97 -20.44 20.89
CA SER A 492 4.20 -21.00 22.00
C SER A 492 2.78 -21.38 21.58
N LYS A 493 2.06 -20.48 20.90
CA LYS A 493 0.70 -20.74 20.39
C LYS A 493 0.69 -21.94 19.45
N ALA A 494 1.62 -21.99 18.49
CA ALA A 494 1.70 -23.10 17.55
C ALA A 494 2.01 -24.44 18.24
N ILE A 495 2.94 -24.45 19.20
CA ILE A 495 3.24 -25.64 20.01
C ILE A 495 2.03 -26.08 20.82
N LEU A 496 1.26 -25.16 21.42
CA LEU A 496 0.04 -25.50 22.16
C LEU A 496 -0.99 -26.17 21.27
N VAL A 497 -1.20 -25.63 20.06
CA VAL A 497 -2.11 -26.23 19.07
C VAL A 497 -1.63 -27.62 18.65
N LEU A 498 -0.33 -27.80 18.39
CA LEU A 498 0.26 -29.09 18.02
C LEU A 498 0.17 -30.16 19.12
N ASN A 499 0.10 -29.75 20.39
CA ASN A 499 -0.10 -30.65 21.53
C ASN A 499 -1.58 -30.82 21.90
N SER A 500 -2.50 -30.17 21.19
CA SER A 500 -3.93 -30.36 21.43
C SER A 500 -4.40 -31.67 20.80
N ASP A 501 -5.26 -32.40 21.51
CA ASP A 501 -5.95 -33.58 20.98
C ASP A 501 -7.12 -33.20 20.03
N SER A 502 -6.97 -32.09 19.31
CA SER A 502 -8.03 -31.58 18.43
C SER A 502 -8.29 -32.56 17.28
N PRO A 503 -9.56 -32.97 17.04
CA PRO A 503 -9.90 -33.83 15.91
C PRO A 503 -9.48 -33.24 14.54
N SER A 504 -9.43 -31.92 14.41
CA SER A 504 -8.99 -31.25 13.18
C SER A 504 -7.51 -31.45 12.86
N LEU A 505 -6.70 -31.86 13.84
CA LEU A 505 -5.26 -32.15 13.72
C LEU A 505 -4.95 -33.64 13.71
N ALA A 506 -5.96 -34.51 13.64
CA ALA A 506 -5.76 -35.95 13.60
C ALA A 506 -4.87 -36.38 12.41
N GLY A 507 -5.04 -35.73 11.25
CA GLY A 507 -4.18 -35.93 10.07
C GLY A 507 -2.85 -35.18 10.18
N ASN A 508 -1.73 -35.84 9.84
CA ASN A 508 -0.40 -35.22 9.91
C ASN A 508 -0.25 -34.00 8.99
N VAL A 509 -0.92 -33.98 7.84
CA VAL A 509 -0.92 -32.87 6.88
C VAL A 509 -1.35 -31.56 7.55
N ASN A 510 -2.39 -31.61 8.38
CA ASN A 510 -2.94 -30.42 9.04
C ASN A 510 -2.01 -29.89 10.14
N LYS A 511 -1.06 -30.70 10.62
CA LYS A 511 -0.04 -30.27 11.60
C LYS A 511 1.04 -29.43 10.93
N PHE A 512 1.24 -29.55 9.62
CA PHE A 512 2.34 -28.88 8.92
C PHE A 512 2.31 -27.37 9.09
N VAL A 513 1.15 -26.71 8.94
CA VAL A 513 1.05 -25.23 9.05
C VAL A 513 1.62 -24.73 10.38
N PHE A 514 1.31 -25.41 11.47
CA PHE A 514 1.81 -25.06 12.81
C PHE A 514 3.28 -25.45 13.00
N ILE A 515 3.72 -26.58 12.43
CA ILE A 515 5.14 -27.00 12.45
C ILE A 515 5.99 -25.96 11.70
N LYS A 516 5.56 -25.56 10.51
CA LYS A 516 6.23 -24.54 9.67
C LYS A 516 6.40 -23.25 10.45
N ILE A 517 5.30 -22.64 10.90
CA ILE A 517 5.32 -21.37 11.63
C ILE A 517 6.25 -21.43 12.86
N ALA A 518 6.11 -22.47 13.68
CA ALA A 518 6.91 -22.57 14.90
C ALA A 518 8.40 -22.80 14.61
N THR A 519 8.70 -23.57 13.55
CA THR A 519 10.07 -23.88 13.14
C THR A 519 10.74 -22.65 12.53
N GLU A 520 10.08 -21.94 11.61
CA GLU A 520 10.60 -20.72 10.98
C GLU A 520 10.93 -19.66 12.03
N GLU A 521 9.99 -19.38 12.92
CA GLU A 521 10.16 -18.36 13.95
C GLU A 521 11.25 -18.73 14.96
N LEU A 522 11.32 -19.99 15.40
CA LEU A 522 12.33 -20.42 16.36
C LEU A 522 13.73 -20.50 15.73
N CYS A 523 13.84 -21.01 14.50
CA CYS A 523 15.11 -21.02 13.76
C CYS A 523 15.62 -19.60 13.54
N GLN A 524 14.77 -18.69 13.04
CA GLN A 524 15.17 -17.31 12.80
C GLN A 524 15.63 -16.62 14.09
N LEU A 525 14.88 -16.81 15.19
CA LEU A 525 15.23 -16.27 16.50
C LEU A 525 16.61 -16.80 16.98
N LEU A 526 16.84 -18.11 16.89
CA LEU A 526 18.10 -18.71 17.33
C LEU A 526 19.27 -18.29 16.42
N TYR A 527 19.04 -18.18 15.11
CA TYR A 527 19.99 -17.66 14.13
C TYR A 527 20.40 -16.22 14.48
N ASP A 528 19.42 -15.33 14.64
CA ASP A 528 19.65 -13.91 14.93
C ASP A 528 20.46 -13.74 16.23
N LEU A 529 20.09 -14.46 17.28
CA LEU A 529 20.75 -14.40 18.57
C LEU A 529 22.15 -15.01 18.55
N ALA A 530 22.34 -16.13 17.85
CA ALA A 530 23.65 -16.75 17.68
C ALA A 530 24.60 -15.82 16.92
N MET A 531 24.15 -15.20 15.83
CA MET A 531 24.94 -14.24 15.06
C MET A 531 25.29 -12.99 15.87
N GLN A 532 24.33 -12.43 16.61
CA GLN A 532 24.59 -11.25 17.45
C GLN A 532 25.55 -11.55 18.59
N LEU A 533 25.42 -12.71 19.25
CA LEU A 533 26.38 -13.13 20.26
C LEU A 533 27.77 -13.29 19.64
N PHE A 534 27.86 -13.93 18.47
CA PHE A 534 29.12 -14.17 17.79
C PHE A 534 29.84 -12.87 17.34
N ALA A 535 29.12 -11.97 16.66
CA ALA A 535 29.70 -10.78 16.06
C ALA A 535 30.22 -9.75 17.09
N VAL A 536 29.72 -9.77 18.32
CA VAL A 536 30.10 -8.83 19.39
C VAL A 536 31.32 -9.31 20.19
N TYR A 537 31.77 -10.57 20.03
CA TYR A 537 32.95 -11.07 20.74
C TYR A 537 34.23 -10.37 20.27
N ARG A 538 35.03 -9.91 21.23
CA ARG A 538 36.35 -9.32 20.97
C ARG A 538 37.28 -10.34 20.30
N GLY A 539 37.91 -9.97 19.19
CA GLY A 539 38.89 -10.79 18.49
C GLY A 539 38.34 -11.61 17.31
N VAL A 540 37.05 -11.47 16.97
CA VAL A 540 36.47 -12.03 15.74
C VAL A 540 36.69 -11.05 14.60
N ASP A 541 37.32 -11.51 13.50
CA ASP A 541 37.53 -10.70 12.30
C ASP A 541 36.34 -10.79 11.32
N LEU A 542 36.30 -9.88 10.34
CA LEU A 542 35.21 -9.83 9.35
C LEU A 542 35.09 -11.12 8.53
N ARG A 543 36.22 -11.81 8.27
CA ARG A 543 36.22 -13.09 7.55
C ARG A 543 35.51 -14.18 8.35
N SER A 544 35.79 -14.29 9.65
CA SER A 544 35.12 -15.23 10.55
C SER A 544 33.62 -14.93 10.68
N VAL A 545 33.22 -13.65 10.69
CA VAL A 545 31.80 -13.26 10.62
C VAL A 545 31.15 -13.77 9.34
N GLY A 546 31.79 -13.58 8.19
CA GLY A 546 31.31 -14.10 6.90
C GLY A 546 31.14 -15.63 6.88
N ASN A 547 32.12 -16.37 7.38
CA ASN A 547 32.05 -17.83 7.46
C ASN A 547 30.92 -18.29 8.39
N MET A 548 30.78 -17.67 9.57
CA MET A 548 29.69 -18.00 10.50
C MET A 548 28.32 -17.67 9.91
N THR A 549 28.18 -16.53 9.26
CA THR A 549 26.93 -16.18 8.56
C THR A 549 26.57 -17.25 7.54
N SER A 550 27.54 -17.73 6.75
CA SER A 550 27.31 -18.76 5.74
C SER A 550 26.84 -20.08 6.37
N ILE A 551 27.52 -20.54 7.43
CA ILE A 551 27.17 -21.77 8.16
C ILE A 551 25.78 -21.66 8.81
N LEU A 552 25.53 -20.60 9.57
CA LEU A 552 24.24 -20.44 10.27
C LEU A 552 23.10 -20.19 9.29
N SER A 553 23.36 -19.58 8.13
CA SER A 553 22.36 -19.42 7.07
C SER A 553 21.95 -20.78 6.51
N ILE A 554 22.89 -21.70 6.32
CA ILE A 554 22.58 -23.07 5.91
C ILE A 554 21.75 -23.78 7.00
N TYR A 555 22.09 -23.64 8.29
CA TYR A 555 21.23 -24.19 9.33
C TYR A 555 19.81 -23.62 9.33
N ASN A 556 19.68 -22.31 9.08
CA ASN A 556 18.39 -21.63 9.03
C ASN A 556 17.58 -22.06 7.81
N GLU A 557 18.21 -22.21 6.64
CA GLU A 557 17.61 -22.67 5.38
C GLU A 557 17.10 -24.11 5.48
N PHE A 558 17.88 -24.99 6.11
CA PHE A 558 17.50 -26.40 6.33
C PHE A 558 16.67 -26.62 7.61
N TYR A 559 16.30 -25.54 8.30
CA TYR A 559 15.50 -25.55 9.51
C TYR A 559 16.07 -26.47 10.62
N ASP A 560 17.40 -26.53 10.77
CA ASP A 560 18.07 -27.35 11.79
C ASP A 560 18.09 -26.65 13.16
N ILE A 561 16.94 -26.68 13.84
CA ILE A 561 16.72 -26.08 15.16
C ILE A 561 17.79 -26.53 16.18
N TYR A 562 18.24 -27.79 16.14
CA TYR A 562 19.21 -28.29 17.12
C TYR A 562 20.60 -27.72 16.90
N SER A 563 21.01 -27.59 15.66
CA SER A 563 22.30 -27.01 15.30
C SER A 563 22.31 -25.52 15.69
N LEU A 564 21.25 -24.78 15.38
CA LEU A 564 21.10 -23.38 15.80
C LEU A 564 21.09 -23.21 17.33
N TRP A 565 20.33 -24.04 18.04
CA TRP A 565 20.31 -24.03 19.51
C TRP A 565 21.68 -24.34 20.10
N SER A 566 22.38 -25.35 19.57
CA SER A 566 23.72 -25.73 20.04
C SER A 566 24.70 -24.57 19.89
N VAL A 567 24.67 -23.88 18.75
CA VAL A 567 25.53 -22.73 18.50
C VAL A 567 25.17 -21.54 19.41
N PHE A 568 23.88 -21.19 19.51
CA PHE A 568 23.41 -20.16 20.44
C PHE A 568 23.86 -20.45 21.87
N ASN A 569 23.60 -21.66 22.37
CA ASN A 569 23.90 -22.06 23.73
C ASN A 569 25.42 -22.08 24.00
N HIS A 570 26.22 -22.47 23.00
CA HIS A 570 27.68 -22.41 23.08
C HIS A 570 28.17 -20.98 23.33
N TYR A 571 27.74 -20.02 22.52
CA TYR A 571 28.15 -18.63 22.65
C TYR A 571 27.55 -17.97 23.89
N PHE A 572 26.31 -18.26 24.24
CA PHE A 572 25.69 -17.74 25.45
C PHE A 572 26.46 -18.14 26.72
N ASN A 573 26.98 -19.37 26.77
CA ASN A 573 27.68 -19.88 27.96
C ASN A 573 29.16 -19.48 28.03
N LYS A 574 29.81 -19.18 26.91
CA LYS A 574 31.24 -18.84 26.92
C LYS A 574 31.52 -17.43 27.40
N ASN A 575 32.62 -17.26 28.13
CA ASN A 575 33.00 -15.98 28.72
C ASN A 575 34.08 -15.26 27.90
N HIS A 576 35.04 -15.96 27.30
CA HIS A 576 36.11 -15.39 26.45
C HIS A 576 36.47 -16.33 25.28
N PHE A 577 36.94 -15.74 24.19
CA PHE A 577 37.60 -16.43 23.07
C PHE A 577 38.80 -15.59 22.63
N ASN A 578 40.01 -16.17 22.68
CA ASN A 578 41.18 -15.57 22.02
C ASN A 578 41.36 -16.28 20.68
N ASN A 579 41.59 -15.53 19.61
CA ASN A 579 41.90 -16.02 18.26
C ASN A 579 40.97 -17.15 17.79
N PHE A 580 39.69 -16.83 17.60
CA PHE A 580 38.70 -17.82 17.23
C PHE A 580 38.69 -18.08 15.71
N SER A 581 39.16 -19.26 15.31
CA SER A 581 38.85 -19.86 14.01
C SER A 581 37.65 -20.80 14.17
N ILE A 582 36.70 -20.73 13.25
CA ILE A 582 35.61 -21.71 13.19
C ILE A 582 36.23 -23.08 12.91
N ASN A 583 35.99 -24.07 13.77
CA ASN A 583 36.41 -25.44 13.52
C ASN A 583 35.33 -26.12 12.67
N GLU A 584 35.61 -26.23 11.38
CA GLU A 584 34.71 -26.73 10.34
C GLU A 584 34.31 -28.20 10.58
N ASP A 585 35.23 -29.03 11.06
CA ASP A 585 34.95 -30.43 11.42
C ASP A 585 33.93 -30.53 12.56
N ILE A 586 34.06 -29.68 13.59
CA ILE A 586 33.10 -29.64 14.70
C ILE A 586 31.73 -29.18 14.21
N VAL A 587 31.67 -28.19 13.31
CA VAL A 587 30.43 -27.70 12.71
C VAL A 587 29.70 -28.84 11.98
N VAL A 588 30.41 -29.62 11.17
CA VAL A 588 29.82 -30.78 10.47
C VAL A 588 29.41 -31.89 11.47
N GLN A 589 30.19 -32.12 12.53
CA GLN A 589 29.88 -33.14 13.55
C GLN A 589 28.65 -32.81 14.40
N ILE A 590 28.42 -31.54 14.75
CA ILE A 590 27.24 -31.13 15.54
C ILE A 590 25.95 -31.08 14.71
N THR A 591 26.07 -30.98 13.38
CA THR A 591 24.93 -30.93 12.47
C THR A 591 24.16 -32.24 12.54
N LYS A 592 22.84 -32.19 12.71
CA LYS A 592 22.02 -33.42 12.80
C LYS A 592 21.30 -33.76 11.51
N ASN A 593 21.02 -32.77 10.66
CA ASN A 593 20.38 -32.98 9.36
C ASN A 593 21.42 -33.39 8.31
N ASP A 594 21.22 -34.53 7.63
CA ASP A 594 22.20 -35.08 6.68
C ASP A 594 22.34 -34.26 5.40
N HIS A 595 21.25 -33.69 4.86
CA HIS A 595 21.34 -32.76 3.72
C HIS A 595 22.06 -31.46 4.10
N CYS A 596 21.84 -31.00 5.34
CA CYS A 596 22.57 -29.86 5.87
C CYS A 596 24.08 -30.15 5.98
N LYS A 597 24.46 -31.35 6.44
CA LYS A 597 25.88 -31.78 6.47
C LYS A 597 26.49 -31.81 5.07
N GLU A 598 25.78 -32.34 4.08
CA GLU A 598 26.25 -32.39 2.70
C GLU A 598 26.49 -30.99 2.14
N ARG A 599 25.53 -30.07 2.34
CA ARG A 599 25.67 -28.69 1.88
C ARG A 599 26.81 -27.95 2.58
N LEU A 600 26.98 -28.17 3.89
CA LEU A 600 28.11 -27.63 4.64
C LEU A 600 29.44 -28.16 4.11
N ARG A 601 29.56 -29.47 3.82
CA ARG A 601 30.79 -30.03 3.24
C ARG A 601 31.13 -29.39 1.89
N SER A 602 30.13 -29.13 1.04
CA SER A 602 30.34 -28.41 -0.23
C SER A 602 30.87 -26.99 -0.01
N LEU A 603 30.24 -26.23 0.90
CA LEU A 603 30.67 -24.87 1.22
C LEU A 603 32.11 -24.83 1.74
N LEU A 604 32.46 -25.77 2.62
CA LEU A 604 33.75 -25.80 3.31
C LEU A 604 34.88 -26.32 2.40
N SER A 605 34.56 -27.18 1.41
CA SER A 605 35.53 -27.61 0.39
C SER A 605 35.80 -26.54 -0.68
N GLU A 606 34.79 -25.74 -1.07
CA GLU A 606 34.96 -24.61 -1.99
C GLU A 606 35.89 -23.51 -1.42
N SER A 607 36.01 -23.39 -0.09
CA SER A 607 36.92 -22.42 0.55
C SER A 607 38.41 -22.81 0.55
N GLU A 608 38.76 -24.05 0.18
CA GLU A 608 40.16 -24.49 0.06
C GLU A 608 40.79 -24.14 -1.30
N ASP A 609 39.99 -23.85 -2.33
CA ASP A 609 40.43 -23.66 -3.73
C ASP A 609 40.67 -22.19 -4.16
N GLU A 610 40.53 -21.19 -3.28
CA GLU A 610 41.01 -19.82 -3.58
C GLU A 610 42.53 -19.71 -3.40
N PRO A 611 43.35 -19.58 -4.48
CA PRO A 611 44.78 -19.47 -4.34
C PRO A 611 45.12 -18.18 -3.60
N GLN A 612 45.85 -18.32 -2.49
CA GLN A 612 46.54 -17.24 -1.79
C GLN A 612 47.38 -16.45 -2.81
N LYS A 613 46.87 -15.30 -3.25
CA LYS A 613 47.72 -14.25 -3.83
C LYS A 613 48.61 -13.72 -2.70
N THR A 614 49.75 -14.37 -2.52
CA THR A 614 50.88 -13.84 -1.79
C THR A 614 51.38 -12.60 -2.51
N SER A 615 51.13 -11.44 -1.91
CA SER A 615 51.81 -10.20 -2.27
C SER A 615 53.25 -10.28 -1.77
N GLY A 616 54.19 -10.29 -2.71
CA GLY A 616 55.54 -9.77 -2.50
C GLY A 616 55.55 -8.25 -2.54
#